data_AF-A0A966JA71-F1
#
_entry.id   AF-A0A966JA71-F1
#
_cell.length_a   1.000
_cell.length_b   1.000
_cell.length_c   1.000
_cell.angle_alpha   90.00
_cell.angle_beta   90.00
_cell.angle_gamma   90.00
#
_symmetry.space_group_name_H-M   'P 1'
#
loop_
_entity.id
_entity.type
_entity.pdbx_description
1 polymer ?
#
loop_
_entity_poly.entity_id
_entity_poly.type
_entity_poly.pdbx_seq_one_letter_code
_entity_poly.pdbx_strand_id
1 'polypeptide(L)'
;MADLVAVIDAALERFHEEHQIVLAVDRGTADDTRFGEPRWYVRMAGEEKDVITVWLTLGQRTLRYETYVMPAPEENVAEFNEQLLRRNDSMVGAHFSIGAEDAVYLRGELVDAAVRADEVDRILGTLYATVEQVFRPLLRIGFASRVVDR
;
A
#
# COMPACT_ATOMS: atom_id res chain seq x y z
N MET A 1 -11.89 -10.66 -16.89
CA MET A 1 -12.18 -10.10 -15.55
C MET A 1 -12.50 -11.19 -14.54
N ALA A 2 -13.51 -12.05 -14.73
CA ALA A 2 -13.80 -13.15 -13.79
C ALA A 2 -12.59 -14.07 -13.51
N ASP A 3 -11.79 -14.36 -14.54
CA ASP A 3 -10.55 -15.15 -14.39
C ASP A 3 -9.50 -14.46 -13.50
N LEU A 4 -9.21 -13.18 -13.76
CA LEU A 4 -8.28 -12.39 -12.94
C LEU A 4 -8.75 -12.22 -11.50
N VAL A 5 -10.06 -12.09 -11.29
CA VAL A 5 -10.66 -12.03 -9.96
C VAL A 5 -10.36 -13.32 -9.17
N ALA A 6 -10.51 -14.48 -9.80
CA ALA A 6 -10.18 -15.77 -9.18
C ALA A 6 -8.67 -15.92 -8.92
N VAL A 7 -7.81 -15.43 -9.83
CA VAL A 7 -6.35 -15.41 -9.63
C VAL A 7 -5.98 -14.57 -8.41
N ILE A 8 -6.57 -13.38 -8.25
CA ILE A 8 -6.30 -12.50 -7.11
C ILE A 8 -6.81 -13.14 -5.82
N ASP A 9 -8.03 -13.69 -5.80
CA ASP A 9 -8.56 -14.38 -4.61
C ASP A 9 -7.62 -15.48 -4.14
N ALA A 10 -7.24 -16.39 -5.04
CA ALA A 10 -6.37 -17.51 -4.70
C ALA A 10 -4.96 -17.05 -4.26
N ALA A 11 -4.46 -15.94 -4.81
CA ALA A 11 -3.20 -15.35 -4.38
C ALA A 11 -3.29 -14.79 -2.96
N LEU A 12 -4.36 -14.05 -2.65
CA LEU A 12 -4.57 -13.46 -1.33
C LEU A 12 -4.84 -14.51 -0.24
N GLU A 13 -5.58 -15.57 -0.58
CA GLU A 13 -5.77 -16.72 0.30
C GLU A 13 -4.44 -17.38 0.64
N ARG A 14 -3.62 -17.68 -0.38
CA ARG A 14 -2.27 -18.24 -0.17
C ARG A 14 -1.40 -17.30 0.68
N PHE A 15 -1.38 -16.01 0.35
CA PHE A 15 -0.61 -15.02 1.11
C PHE A 15 -1.04 -14.95 2.59
N HIS A 16 -2.34 -15.05 2.86
CA HIS A 16 -2.87 -15.09 4.23
C HIS A 16 -2.44 -16.36 4.99
N GLU A 17 -2.41 -17.51 4.32
CA GLU A 17 -1.96 -18.78 4.92
C GLU A 17 -0.45 -18.82 5.19
N GLU A 18 0.35 -18.23 4.29
CA GLU A 18 1.81 -18.23 4.38
C GLU A 18 2.35 -17.21 5.39
N HIS A 19 1.62 -16.12 5.63
CA HIS A 19 2.10 -14.99 6.41
C HIS A 19 1.23 -14.70 7.65
N GLN A 20 1.77 -14.99 8.83
CA GLN A 20 1.11 -14.72 10.11
C GLN A 20 0.83 -13.23 10.38
N ILE A 21 1.45 -12.32 9.63
CA ILE A 21 1.21 -10.87 9.75
C ILE A 21 -0.15 -10.45 9.19
N VAL A 22 -0.82 -11.28 8.39
CA VAL A 22 -2.11 -10.90 7.76
C VAL A 22 -3.24 -11.03 8.77
N LEU A 23 -3.84 -9.90 9.13
CA LEU A 23 -4.93 -9.80 10.09
C LEU A 23 -6.30 -10.10 9.46
N ALA A 24 -6.51 -9.65 8.22
CA ALA A 24 -7.74 -9.84 7.48
C ALA A 24 -7.55 -9.58 5.99
N VAL A 25 -8.35 -10.27 5.17
CA VAL A 25 -8.55 -9.98 3.75
C VAL A 25 -10.04 -9.75 3.53
N ASP A 26 -10.44 -8.51 3.25
CA ASP A 26 -11.84 -8.17 2.99
C ASP A 26 -12.05 -7.90 1.50
N ARG A 27 -13.26 -8.20 1.00
CA ARG A 27 -13.70 -7.81 -0.34
C ARG A 27 -14.58 -6.57 -0.29
N GLY A 28 -14.33 -5.63 -1.19
CA GLY A 28 -15.21 -4.47 -1.39
C GLY A 28 -16.54 -4.86 -2.01
N THR A 29 -17.58 -4.11 -1.66
CA THR A 29 -18.90 -4.27 -2.27
C THR A 29 -18.99 -3.42 -3.53
N ALA A 30 -19.93 -3.75 -4.43
CA ALA A 30 -20.11 -3.02 -5.69
C ALA A 30 -20.42 -1.52 -5.49
N ASP A 31 -20.95 -1.15 -4.30
CA ASP A 31 -21.35 0.21 -3.95
C ASP A 31 -20.18 1.13 -3.58
N ASP A 32 -18.97 0.57 -3.35
CA ASP A 32 -17.80 1.34 -2.92
C ASP A 32 -17.06 2.04 -4.07
N THR A 33 -17.50 1.81 -5.32
CA THR A 33 -16.83 2.35 -6.52
C THR A 33 -17.83 2.86 -7.54
N ARG A 34 -17.42 3.85 -8.33
CA ARG A 34 -18.26 4.45 -9.39
C ARG A 34 -18.70 3.47 -10.48
N PHE A 35 -18.01 2.32 -10.62
CA PHE A 35 -18.22 1.37 -11.72
C PHE A 35 -18.34 -0.09 -11.25
N GLY A 36 -18.52 -0.35 -9.95
CA GLY A 36 -18.56 -1.71 -9.38
C GLY A 36 -17.27 -2.52 -9.57
N GLU A 37 -16.11 -1.85 -9.63
CA GLU A 37 -14.80 -2.51 -9.77
C GLU A 37 -14.52 -3.45 -8.57
N PRO A 38 -14.06 -4.70 -8.81
CA PRO A 38 -13.63 -5.58 -7.74
C PRO A 38 -12.51 -4.95 -6.90
N ARG A 39 -12.65 -5.04 -5.57
CA ARG A 39 -11.67 -4.52 -4.60
C ARG A 39 -11.35 -5.51 -3.52
N TRP A 40 -10.12 -5.43 -3.03
CA TRP A 40 -9.65 -6.17 -1.87
C TRP A 40 -8.92 -5.24 -0.91
N TYR A 41 -9.05 -5.56 0.38
CA TYR A 41 -8.42 -4.85 1.48
C TYR A 41 -7.61 -5.87 2.28
N VAL A 42 -6.28 -5.78 2.19
CA VAL A 42 -5.38 -6.68 2.92
C VAL A 42 -4.83 -5.92 4.11
N ARG A 43 -5.24 -6.30 5.32
CA ARG A 43 -4.78 -5.70 6.57
C ARG A 43 -3.67 -6.54 7.16
N MET A 44 -2.51 -5.94 7.37
CA MET A 44 -1.33 -6.59 7.92
C MET A 44 -0.88 -5.88 9.21
N ALA A 45 -0.47 -6.63 10.22
CA ALA A 45 0.19 -6.10 11.40
C ALA A 45 1.63 -5.72 11.04
N GLY A 46 2.04 -4.49 11.34
CA GLY A 46 3.43 -4.05 11.21
C GLY A 46 4.14 -4.02 12.57
N GLU A 47 5.47 -3.95 12.53
CA GLU A 47 6.33 -3.75 13.69
C GLU A 47 6.50 -2.26 14.00
N GLU A 48 6.64 -1.45 12.93
CA GLU A 48 6.82 -0.01 13.03
C GLU A 48 5.51 0.75 12.89
N LYS A 49 4.65 0.35 11.95
CA LYS A 49 3.30 0.87 11.80
C LYS A 49 2.29 -0.18 12.25
N ASP A 50 1.52 0.09 13.30
CA ASP A 50 0.57 -0.85 13.93
C ASP A 50 -0.22 -1.70 12.92
N VAL A 51 -0.79 -1.07 11.90
CA VAL A 51 -1.51 -1.75 10.81
C VAL A 51 -1.19 -1.11 9.46
N ILE A 52 -0.85 -1.94 8.49
CA ILE A 52 -0.68 -1.58 7.07
C ILE A 52 -1.85 -2.18 6.30
N THR A 53 -2.64 -1.33 5.66
CA THR A 53 -3.75 -1.78 4.80
C THR A 53 -3.37 -1.54 3.34
N VAL A 54 -3.33 -2.59 2.54
CA VAL A 54 -3.17 -2.50 1.09
C VAL A 54 -4.53 -2.63 0.42
N TRP A 55 -4.84 -1.64 -0.41
CA TRP A 55 -6.00 -1.64 -1.28
C TRP A 55 -5.61 -2.16 -2.65
N LEU A 56 -6.38 -3.10 -3.17
CA LEU A 56 -6.28 -3.58 -4.54
C LEU A 56 -7.58 -3.22 -5.26
N THR A 57 -7.50 -2.59 -6.43
CA THR A 57 -8.66 -2.28 -7.27
C THR A 57 -8.42 -2.79 -8.69
N LEU A 58 -9.20 -3.79 -9.11
CA LEU A 58 -9.14 -4.33 -10.47
C LEU A 58 -10.07 -3.52 -11.38
N GLY A 59 -9.48 -2.62 -12.16
CA GLY A 59 -10.20 -1.90 -13.22
C GLY A 59 -10.27 -2.70 -14.52
N GLN A 60 -10.69 -2.03 -15.59
CA GLN A 60 -10.86 -2.69 -16.90
C GLN A 60 -9.53 -3.16 -17.53
N ARG A 61 -8.40 -2.51 -17.22
CA ARG A 61 -7.10 -2.76 -17.87
C ARG A 61 -5.92 -2.91 -16.91
N THR A 62 -6.13 -2.58 -15.64
CA THR A 62 -5.06 -2.47 -14.65
C THR A 62 -5.54 -2.91 -13.28
N LEU A 63 -4.69 -3.60 -12.54
CA LEU A 63 -4.80 -3.77 -11.10
C LEU A 63 -4.04 -2.62 -10.43
N ARG A 64 -4.78 -1.69 -9.83
CA ARG A 64 -4.20 -0.60 -9.04
C ARG A 64 -4.01 -1.06 -7.62
N TYR A 65 -2.92 -0.65 -6.98
CA TYR A 65 -2.66 -0.91 -5.58
C TYR A 65 -2.13 0.31 -4.86
N GLU A 66 -2.56 0.47 -3.61
CA GLU A 66 -2.12 1.58 -2.79
C GLU A 66 -2.19 1.24 -1.30
N THR A 67 -1.36 1.93 -0.52
CA THR A 67 -1.44 1.92 0.95
C THR A 67 -1.23 3.32 1.50
N TYR A 68 -1.93 3.63 2.58
CA TYR A 68 -1.75 4.85 3.34
C TYR A 68 -0.53 4.70 4.25
N VAL A 69 0.42 5.62 4.11
CA VAL A 69 1.65 5.61 4.91
C VAL A 69 1.44 6.43 6.17
N MET A 70 1.14 7.71 6.04
CA MET A 70 0.98 8.66 7.14
C MET A 70 0.29 9.96 6.68
N PRO A 71 -0.22 10.81 7.60
CA PRO A 71 -0.86 12.06 7.22
C PRO A 71 0.19 13.06 6.71
N ALA A 72 -0.27 14.24 6.25
CA ALA A 72 0.63 15.29 5.82
C ALA A 72 1.65 15.62 6.92
N PRO A 73 2.94 15.81 6.58
CA PRO A 73 3.95 16.21 7.56
C PRO A 73 3.62 17.60 8.13
N GLU A 74 3.77 17.75 9.44
CA GLU A 74 3.54 19.03 10.15
C GLU A 74 4.83 19.85 10.26
N GLU A 75 5.97 19.18 10.20
CA GLU A 75 7.31 19.74 10.38
C GLU A 75 8.23 19.32 9.22
N ASN A 76 9.28 20.10 8.96
CA ASN A 76 10.35 19.77 7.99
C ASN A 76 9.85 19.30 6.61
N VAL A 77 8.74 19.88 6.12
CA VAL A 77 8.01 19.41 4.92
C VAL A 77 8.91 19.28 3.68
N ALA A 78 9.84 20.22 3.47
CA ALA A 78 10.76 20.18 2.33
C ALA A 78 11.70 18.98 2.39
N GLU A 79 12.32 18.74 3.56
CA GLU A 79 13.20 17.58 3.78
C GLU A 79 12.41 16.28 3.69
N PHE A 80 11.22 16.24 4.29
CA PHE A 80 10.32 15.10 4.22
C PHE A 80 10.00 14.72 2.76
N ASN A 81 9.57 15.68 1.94
CA ASN A 81 9.25 15.44 0.54
C ASN A 81 10.48 15.06 -0.29
N GLU A 82 11.64 15.66 -0.02
CA GLU A 82 12.90 15.27 -0.66
C GLU A 82 13.23 13.79 -0.39
N GLN A 83 13.04 13.32 0.85
CA GLN A 83 13.26 11.93 1.23
C GLN A 83 12.34 10.96 0.48
N LEU A 84 11.09 11.36 0.20
CA LEU A 84 10.16 10.57 -0.62
C LEU A 84 10.61 10.51 -2.07
N LEU A 85 10.94 11.66 -2.67
CA LEU A 85 11.36 11.76 -4.07
C LEU A 85 12.66 10.99 -4.34
N ARG A 86 13.63 11.04 -3.42
CA ARG A 86 14.88 10.27 -3.53
C ARG A 86 14.65 8.77 -3.52
N ARG A 87 13.66 8.29 -2.75
CA ARG A 87 13.30 6.87 -2.72
C ARG A 87 12.58 6.43 -3.99
N ASN A 88 11.78 7.31 -4.59
CA ASN A 88 11.11 7.01 -5.86
C ASN A 88 12.10 6.63 -6.98
N ASP A 89 13.33 7.16 -6.95
CA ASP A 89 14.36 6.87 -7.97
C ASP A 89 14.82 5.39 -7.97
N SER A 90 14.84 4.74 -6.80
CA SER A 90 15.30 3.34 -6.67
C SER A 90 14.16 2.32 -6.58
N MET A 91 12.91 2.78 -6.45
CA MET A 91 11.76 1.89 -6.35
C MET A 91 11.27 1.41 -7.72
N VAL A 92 10.82 0.16 -7.75
CA VAL A 92 10.23 -0.47 -8.93
C VAL A 92 8.82 -0.92 -8.59
N GLY A 93 7.87 -0.60 -9.46
CA GLY A 93 6.48 -1.01 -9.31
C GLY A 93 5.69 -0.19 -8.27
N ALA A 94 6.31 0.57 -7.39
CA ALA A 94 5.61 1.47 -6.48
C ALA A 94 6.31 2.83 -6.39
N HIS A 95 5.56 3.87 -6.03
CA HIS A 95 6.06 5.21 -5.81
C HIS A 95 5.29 5.92 -4.69
N PHE A 96 5.97 6.79 -3.95
CA PHE A 96 5.35 7.72 -3.03
C PHE A 96 4.60 8.81 -3.82
N SER A 97 3.42 9.14 -3.33
CA SER A 97 2.58 10.22 -3.86
C SER A 97 1.82 10.92 -2.74
N ILE A 98 1.43 12.17 -3.00
CA ILE A 98 0.58 12.96 -2.12
C ILE A 98 -0.88 12.74 -2.53
N GLY A 99 -1.74 12.38 -1.59
CA GLY A 99 -3.15 12.07 -1.78
C GLY A 99 -4.08 13.13 -1.19
N ALA A 100 -5.29 12.70 -0.82
CA ALA A 100 -6.25 13.56 -0.15
C ALA A 100 -5.70 14.04 1.21
N GLU A 101 -6.04 15.27 1.58
CA GLU A 101 -5.56 15.91 2.82
C GLU A 101 -4.03 15.95 2.91
N ASP A 102 -3.36 16.01 1.76
CA ASP A 102 -1.91 15.98 1.61
C ASP A 102 -1.22 14.76 2.27
N ALA A 103 -1.99 13.70 2.55
CA ALA A 103 -1.47 12.47 3.12
C ALA A 103 -0.56 11.72 2.15
N VAL A 104 0.38 10.95 2.70
CA VAL A 104 1.36 10.21 1.92
C VAL A 104 0.85 8.80 1.64
N TYR A 105 0.89 8.43 0.37
CA TYR A 105 0.54 7.10 -0.10
C TYR A 105 1.72 6.46 -0.82
N LEU A 106 1.82 5.14 -0.74
CA LEU A 106 2.65 4.33 -1.61
C LEU A 106 1.73 3.62 -2.60
N ARG A 107 1.93 3.86 -3.90
CA ARG A 107 1.00 3.46 -4.98
C ARG A 107 1.70 2.80 -6.14
N GLY A 108 0.97 1.96 -6.87
CA GLY A 108 1.41 1.44 -8.16
C GLY A 108 0.26 0.81 -8.92
N GLU A 109 0.60 0.32 -10.11
CA GLU A 109 -0.36 -0.35 -10.98
C GLU A 109 0.32 -1.44 -11.81
N LEU A 110 -0.44 -2.49 -12.10
CA LEU A 110 -0.04 -3.60 -12.94
C LEU A 110 -1.03 -3.73 -14.09
N VAL A 111 -0.56 -3.87 -15.32
CA VAL A 111 -1.44 -4.18 -16.45
C VAL A 111 -2.08 -5.55 -16.26
N ASP A 112 -3.33 -5.71 -16.68
CA ASP A 112 -4.11 -6.94 -16.50
C ASP A 112 -3.40 -8.22 -16.98
N ALA A 113 -2.69 -8.15 -18.11
CA ALA A 113 -1.91 -9.25 -18.68
C ALA A 113 -0.69 -9.68 -17.85
N ALA A 114 -0.25 -8.83 -16.91
CA ALA A 114 0.84 -9.13 -16.01
C ALA A 114 0.36 -9.63 -14.64
N VAL A 115 -0.95 -9.57 -14.35
CA VAL A 115 -1.51 -10.06 -13.08
C VAL A 115 -1.32 -11.57 -12.98
N ARG A 116 -0.50 -11.97 -12.01
CA ARG A 116 -0.23 -13.36 -11.63
C ARG A 116 -0.12 -13.45 -10.12
N ALA A 117 -0.22 -14.66 -9.58
CA ALA A 117 -0.27 -14.86 -8.15
C ALA A 117 1.05 -14.43 -7.44
N ASP A 118 2.19 -14.70 -8.06
CA ASP A 118 3.52 -14.26 -7.62
C ASP A 118 3.68 -12.73 -7.65
N GLU A 119 3.08 -12.07 -8.64
CA GLU A 119 3.10 -10.61 -8.73
C GLU A 119 2.28 -9.96 -7.60
N VAL A 120 1.13 -10.55 -7.24
CA VAL A 120 0.31 -10.09 -6.10
C VAL A 120 1.10 -10.21 -4.79
N ASP A 121 1.73 -11.37 -4.55
CA ASP A 121 2.55 -11.59 -3.35
C ASP A 121 3.73 -10.59 -3.30
N ARG A 122 4.42 -10.39 -4.44
CA ARG A 122 5.52 -9.43 -4.55
C ARG A 122 5.06 -8.00 -4.23
N ILE A 123 3.90 -7.59 -4.75
CA ILE A 123 3.32 -6.26 -4.49
C ILE A 123 3.07 -6.09 -2.99
N LEU A 124 2.39 -7.03 -2.33
CA LEU A 124 2.07 -6.96 -0.91
C LEU A 124 3.34 -6.89 -0.05
N GLY A 125 4.30 -7.78 -0.31
CA GLY A 125 5.58 -7.79 0.40
C GLY A 125 6.38 -6.49 0.20
N THR A 126 6.39 -5.95 -1.03
CA THR A 126 7.09 -4.69 -1.34
C THR A 126 6.47 -3.50 -0.62
N LEU A 127 5.14 -3.38 -0.65
CA LEU A 127 4.42 -2.30 0.05
C LEU A 127 4.65 -2.39 1.56
N TYR A 128 4.49 -3.58 2.14
CA TYR A 128 4.71 -3.83 3.56
C TYR A 128 6.13 -3.45 3.99
N ALA A 129 7.15 -4.04 3.35
CA ALA A 129 8.54 -3.81 3.70
C ALA A 129 8.95 -2.34 3.52
N THR A 130 8.45 -1.68 2.46
CA THR A 130 8.73 -0.26 2.23
C THR A 130 8.14 0.60 3.33
N VAL A 131 6.87 0.38 3.72
CA VAL A 131 6.23 1.14 4.79
C VAL A 131 6.99 0.96 6.10
N GLU A 132 7.29 -0.28 6.49
CA GLU A 132 8.04 -0.58 7.72
C GLU A 132 9.41 0.11 7.74
N GLN A 133 10.15 0.05 6.63
CA GLN A 133 11.47 0.67 6.52
C GLN A 133 11.41 2.20 6.66
N VAL A 134 10.39 2.87 6.12
CA VAL A 134 10.35 4.33 6.06
C VAL A 134 9.56 4.98 7.18
N PHE A 135 8.71 4.23 7.88
CA PHE A 135 7.73 4.82 8.81
C PHE A 135 8.39 5.62 9.93
N ARG A 136 9.27 5.01 10.75
CA ARG A 136 9.96 5.74 11.83
C ARG A 136 10.85 6.87 11.34
N PRO A 137 11.72 6.70 10.31
CA PRO A 137 12.50 7.80 9.78
C PRO A 137 11.65 9.00 9.35
N LEU A 138 10.55 8.76 8.62
CA LEU A 138 9.66 9.82 8.17
C LEU A 138 8.91 10.47 9.33
N LEU A 139 8.50 9.71 10.35
CA LEU A 139 7.89 10.26 11.56
C LEU A 139 8.83 11.23 12.28
N ARG A 140 10.12 10.90 12.42
CA ARG A 140 11.10 11.77 13.07
C ARG A 140 11.32 13.10 12.33
N ILE A 141 11.12 13.11 11.01
CA ILE A 141 11.26 14.32 10.19
C ILE A 141 9.96 15.12 10.23
N GLY A 142 8.83 14.49 9.87
CA GLY A 142 7.55 15.14 9.64
C GLY A 142 6.73 15.45 10.90
N PHE A 143 7.07 14.83 12.03
CA PHE A 143 6.33 14.92 13.29
C PHE A 143 7.29 14.94 14.49
N ALA A 144 8.45 15.58 14.34
CA ALA A 144 9.54 15.56 15.30
C ALA A 144 9.06 15.87 16.74
N SER A 145 8.21 16.88 16.91
CA SER A 145 7.65 17.29 18.21
C SER A 145 6.82 16.19 18.89
N ARG A 146 6.17 15.30 18.13
CA ARG A 146 5.34 14.19 18.65
C ARG A 146 6.15 12.95 19.03
N VAL A 147 7.39 12.84 18.55
CA VAL A 147 8.26 11.69 18.78
C VAL A 147 9.15 11.88 20.01
N VAL A 148 9.37 13.12 20.46
CA VAL A 148 10.29 13.46 21.57
C VAL A 148 9.73 13.12 22.97
N ASP A 149 8.43 12.81 23.09
CA ASP A 149 7.75 12.67 24.39
C ASP A 149 7.55 11.20 24.86
N ARG A 150 8.47 10.28 24.53
CA ARG A 150 8.45 8.89 25.03
C ARG A 150 9.81 8.37 25.49
#